data_AF-K1T2X1-F1
#
_entry.id   AF-K1T2X1-F1
#
_cell.length_a   1.000
_cell.length_b   1.000
_cell.length_c   1.000
_cell.angle_alpha   90.00
_cell.angle_beta   90.00
_cell.angle_gamma   90.00
#
_symmetry.space_group_name_H-M   'P 1'
#
loop_
_entity.id
_entity.type
_entity.pdbx_description
1 polymer ?
#
loop_
_entity_poly.entity_id
_entity_poly.type
_entity_poly.pdbx_seq_one_letter_code
_entity_poly.pdbx_strand_id
1 'polypeptide(L)' 'LKIGIIGAGRIGKVHLESISYHVKNATVTAMADPFMNEETEKTYKKLWGFKGDKRL' A
#
# COMPACT_ATOMS: atom_id res chain seq x y z
N LEU A 1 9.93 -5.89 -7.96
CA LEU A 1 8.95 -6.85 -7.42
C LEU A 1 7.61 -6.14 -7.24
N LYS A 2 6.54 -6.64 -7.86
CA LYS A 2 5.18 -6.09 -7.72
C LYS A 2 4.42 -6.93 -6.70
N ILE A 3 3.79 -6.30 -5.72
CA ILE A 3 3.14 -6.98 -4.60
C ILE A 3 1.69 -6.52 -4.48
N GLY A 4 0.78 -7.47 -4.33
CA GLY A 4 -0.60 -7.20 -3.91
C GLY A 4 -0.79 -7.55 -2.44
N ILE A 5 -1.55 -6.74 -1.71
CA ILE A 5 -1.90 -7.00 -0.30
C ILE A 5 -3.40 -7.32 -0.21
N ILE A 6 -3.74 -8.41 0.47
CA ILE A 6 -5.13 -8.77 0.81
C ILE A 6 -5.26 -8.66 2.34
N GLY A 7 -6.16 -7.79 2.78
CA GLY A 7 -6.31 -7.35 4.16
C GLY A 7 -5.65 -5.99 4.39
N ALA A 8 -6.44 -4.96 4.66
CA ALA A 8 -6.02 -3.60 4.98
C ALA A 8 -6.19 -3.24 6.47
N GLY A 9 -6.38 -4.27 7.31
CA GLY A 9 -6.33 -4.17 8.75
C GLY A 9 -4.92 -3.88 9.29
N ARG A 10 -4.74 -4.06 10.60
CA ARG A 10 -3.50 -3.71 11.32
C ARG A 10 -2.23 -4.30 10.68
N ILE A 11 -2.25 -5.57 10.30
CA ILE A 11 -1.08 -6.26 9.73
C ILE A 11 -0.82 -5.81 8.29
N GLY A 12 -1.88 -5.61 7.49
CA GLY A 12 -1.77 -5.09 6.13
C GLY A 12 -1.09 -3.73 6.07
N LYS A 13 -1.44 -2.83 7.01
CA LYS A 13 -0.80 -1.51 7.15
C LYS A 13 0.70 -1.62 7.48
N VAL A 14 1.08 -2.48 8.42
CA VAL A 14 2.50 -2.70 8.78
C VAL A 14 3.30 -3.23 7.59
N HIS A 15 2.75 -4.19 6.84
CA HIS A 15 3.43 -4.72 5.65
C HIS A 15 3.52 -3.69 4.52
N LEU A 16 2.47 -2.90 4.31
CA LEU A 16 2.50 -1.80 3.35
C LEU A 16 3.62 -0.80 3.69
N GLU A 17 3.75 -0.39 4.95
CA GLU A 17 4.83 0.51 5.40
C GLU A 17 6.22 -0.12 5.27
N SER A 18 6.37 -1.36 5.73
CA SER A 18 7.64 -2.10 5.65
C SER A 18 8.12 -2.23 4.21
N ILE A 19 7.24 -2.65 3.29
CA ILE A 19 7.55 -2.79 1.87
C ILE A 19 7.88 -1.43 1.25
N SER A 20 7.08 -0.39 1.54
CA SER A 20 7.25 0.93 0.93
C SER A 20 8.56 1.62 1.33
N TYR A 21 8.98 1.46 2.59
CA TYR A 21 10.15 2.16 3.12
C TYR A 21 11.43 1.33 3.18
N HIS A 22 11.34 0.02 3.42
CA HIS A 22 12.51 -0.80 3.76
C HIS A 22 12.89 -1.80 2.68
N VAL A 23 11.98 -2.15 1.75
CA VAL A 23 12.25 -3.11 0.69
C VAL A 23 12.60 -2.39 -0.61
N LYS A 24 13.89 -2.38 -0.96
CA LYS A 24 14.36 -1.81 -2.24
C LYS A 24 13.78 -2.60 -3.43
N ASN A 25 13.42 -1.89 -4.50
CA ASN A 25 12.88 -2.46 -5.74
C ASN A 25 11.55 -3.24 -5.59
N ALA A 26 10.84 -3.08 -4.47
CA ALA A 26 9.48 -3.57 -4.31
C ALA A 26 8.46 -2.43 -4.42
N THR A 27 7.31 -2.72 -5.00
CA THR A 27 6.21 -1.77 -5.15
C THR A 27 4.91 -2.51 -4.88
N VAL A 28 4.12 -1.99 -3.94
CA VAL A 28 2.76 -2.48 -3.72
C VAL A 28 1.87 -1.88 -4.81
N THR A 29 1.27 -2.73 -5.64
CA THR A 29 0.47 -2.31 -6.81
C THR A 29 -1.03 -2.40 -6.59
N ALA A 30 -1.46 -3.11 -5.54
CA ALA A 30 -2.87 -3.26 -5.22
C ALA A 30 -3.04 -3.59 -3.73
N MET A 31 -4.18 -3.16 -3.17
CA MET A 31 -4.65 -3.52 -1.84
C MET A 31 -6.15 -3.80 -1.89
N ALA A 32 -6.60 -4.89 -1.26
CA ALA A 32 -8.01 -5.28 -1.18
C ALA A 32 -8.38 -5.67 0.26
N ASP A 33 -9.58 -5.31 0.71
CA ASP A 33 -10.12 -5.67 2.02
C ASP A 33 -11.66 -5.74 1.94
N PRO A 34 -12.33 -6.71 2.61
CA PRO A 34 -13.79 -6.80 2.62
C PRO A 34 -14.49 -5.56 3.17
N PHE A 35 -13.81 -4.82 4.04
CA PHE A 35 -14.33 -3.63 4.73
C PHE A 35 -13.62 -2.35 4.25
N MET A 36 -13.22 -2.30 2.98
CA MET A 36 -12.56 -1.14 2.39
C MET A 36 -13.42 0.12 2.56
N ASN A 37 -12.79 1.20 3.02
CA ASN A 37 -13.44 2.49 3.24
C ASN A 37 -12.48 3.65 2.89
N GLU A 38 -13.00 4.88 2.88
CA GLU A 38 -12.24 6.08 2.53
C GLU A 38 -11.00 6.31 3.41
N GLU A 39 -11.06 5.96 4.70
CA GLU A 39 -9.93 6.10 5.62
C GLU A 39 -8.77 5.17 5.23
N THR A 40 -9.12 3.93 4.89
CA THR A 40 -8.19 2.91 4.44
C THR A 40 -7.57 3.29 3.09
N GLU A 41 -8.39 3.80 2.17
CA GLU A 41 -7.94 4.31 0.88
C GLU A 41 -7.00 5.53 1.04
N LYS A 42 -7.32 6.48 1.92
CA LYS A 42 -6.45 7.63 2.23
C LYS A 42 -5.11 7.18 2.78
N THR A 43 -5.09 6.20 3.68
CA THR A 43 -3.86 5.63 4.24
C THR A 43 -3.01 5.01 3.13
N TYR A 44 -3.62 4.22 2.25
CA TYR A 44 -2.96 3.59 1.12
C TYR A 44 -2.40 4.62 0.14
N LYS A 45 -3.22 5.60 -0.29
CA LYS A 45 -2.81 6.68 -1.19
C LYS A 45 -1.70 7.55 -0.60
N LYS A 46 -1.70 7.81 0.70
CA LYS A 46 -0.62 8.54 1.38
C LYS A 46 0.71 7.78 1.30
N LEU A 47 0.68 6.48 1.56
CA LEU A 47 1.87 5.63 1.55
C LEU A 47 2.37 5.32 0.13
N TRP A 48 1.45 5.10 -0.81
CA TRP A 48 1.77 4.92 -2.23
C TRP A 48 2.26 6.23 -2.87
N GLY A 49 1.61 7.37 -2.57
CA GLY A 49 1.93 8.69 -3.12
C GLY A 49 3.35 9.19 -2.81
N PHE A 50 4.08 8.54 -1.91
CA PHE A 50 5.49 8.83 -1.65
C PHE A 50 6.48 8.07 -2.56
N LYS A 51 6.06 7.00 -3.25
CA LYS A 51 6.89 6.27 -4.22
C LYS A 51 6.01 5.58 -5.27
N GLY A 52 5.67 6.32 -6.32
CA GLY A 52 5.27 5.73 -7.58
C GLY A 52 3.93 6.20 -8.12
N ASP A 53 3.83 7.48 -8.45
CA ASP A 53 3.40 7.86 -9.80
C ASP A 53 3.93 9.28 -10.16
N LYS A 54 4.77 9.37 -11.19
CA LYS A 54 5.08 10.61 -11.95
C LYS A 54 4.59 10.45 -13.40
N ARG A 55 3.55 9.64 -13.60
CA ARG A 55 2.92 9.33 -14.88
C ARG A 55 1.40 9.28 -14.76
N LEU A 56 0.81 10.27 -14.09
CA LEU A 56 -0.48 10.85 -14.45
C LEU A 56 -0.40 12.37 -14.21
#